data_AF-R0HJE0-F1
#
_entry.id   AF-R0HJE0-F1
#
_cell.length_a   1.000
_cell.length_b   1.000
_cell.length_c   1.000
_cell.angle_alpha   90.00
_cell.angle_beta   90.00
_cell.angle_gamma   90.00
#
_symmetry.space_group_name_H-M   'P 1'
#
loop_
_entity.id
_entity.type
_entity.pdbx_description
1 polymer ?
#
loop_
_entity_poly.entity_id
_entity_poly.type
_entity_poly.pdbx_seq_one_letter_code
_entity_poly.pdbx_strand_id
1 'polypeptide(L)'
;MSITVSRAENHQVFFNYRGEQLGYYFVSHLSDAFERHQIKFFIDKDEQRGKDLKHLFVRIEESTVALAIFSTGYPESRWCMDELVKMKKLADQRKLLVIPIFYKVAARDVREQTGKFGDNFWNLAKASSGEQIKKWKEALECISDKMGLSLGDKSSEADFVKEIVKEVQRVMATIEFEEEENHLGNKKAK
;
A
#
# COMPACT_ATOMS: atom_id res chain seq x y z
N MET A 1 -35.55 -1.85 0.10
CA MET A 1 -34.94 -0.77 -0.69
C MET A 1 -33.48 -1.10 -0.85
N SER A 2 -33.07 -1.58 -2.02
CA SER A 2 -31.67 -1.86 -2.30
C SER A 2 -30.97 -0.54 -2.50
N ILE A 3 -30.14 -0.14 -1.53
CA ILE A 3 -29.23 0.99 -1.72
C ILE A 3 -28.19 0.48 -2.72
N THR A 4 -28.36 0.85 -3.99
CA THR A 4 -27.27 0.79 -4.96
C THR A 4 -26.25 1.84 -4.53
N VAL A 5 -25.31 1.44 -3.68
CA VAL A 5 -24.10 2.21 -3.41
C VAL A 5 -23.32 2.23 -4.73
N SER A 6 -23.08 3.41 -5.27
CA SER A 6 -22.27 3.55 -6.48
C SER A 6 -20.84 3.09 -6.20
N ARG A 7 -20.18 2.46 -7.18
CA ARG A 7 -18.79 1.97 -7.02
C ARG A 7 -17.81 3.12 -6.69
N ALA A 8 -18.16 4.34 -7.10
CA ALA A 8 -17.49 5.60 -6.78
C ALA A 8 -17.42 5.90 -5.26
N GLU A 9 -18.42 5.51 -4.45
CA GLU A 9 -18.42 5.78 -3.00
C GLU A 9 -17.50 4.84 -2.19
N ASN A 10 -16.85 3.86 -2.83
CA ASN A 10 -16.15 2.76 -2.16
C ASN A 10 -14.64 2.68 -2.47
N HIS A 11 -14.03 3.71 -3.06
CA HIS A 11 -12.58 3.76 -3.20
C HIS A 11 -11.94 3.95 -1.83
N GLN A 12 -11.40 2.87 -1.28
CA GLN A 12 -10.73 2.84 0.01
C GLN A 12 -9.24 2.62 -0.22
N VAL A 13 -8.42 3.38 0.51
CA VAL A 13 -6.96 3.29 0.44
C VAL A 13 -6.45 2.41 1.58
N PHE A 14 -5.73 1.34 1.26
CA PHE A 14 -5.09 0.49 2.24
C PHE A 14 -3.68 0.99 2.58
N PHE A 15 -3.35 1.18 3.86
CA PHE A 15 -1.99 1.51 4.28
C PHE A 15 -1.28 0.27 4.78
N ASN A 16 -0.24 -0.14 4.05
CA ASN A 16 0.66 -1.22 4.43
C ASN A 16 2.00 -0.63 4.84
N TYR A 17 2.35 -0.74 6.11
CA TYR A 17 3.52 -0.09 6.70
C TYR A 17 3.94 -0.78 8.01
N ARG A 18 5.15 -0.45 8.50
CA ARG A 18 5.61 -0.93 9.80
C ARG A 18 5.05 -0.07 10.94
N GLY A 19 4.09 -0.61 11.69
CA GLY A 19 3.43 0.04 12.82
C GLY A 19 4.40 0.62 13.85
N GLU A 20 5.33 -0.24 14.31
CA GLU A 20 6.31 0.10 15.34
C GLU A 20 7.23 1.26 14.96
N GLN A 21 7.53 1.43 13.66
CA GLN A 21 8.44 2.48 13.19
C GLN A 21 7.70 3.79 12.86
N LEU A 22 6.53 3.71 12.23
CA LEU A 22 5.91 4.90 11.62
C LEU A 22 4.54 5.29 12.21
N GLY A 23 3.92 4.41 13.01
CA GLY A 23 2.52 4.55 13.42
C GLY A 23 2.20 5.86 14.15
N TYR A 24 2.99 6.20 15.16
CA TYR A 24 2.81 7.41 15.98
C TYR A 24 3.46 8.67 15.39
N TYR A 25 4.13 8.56 14.24
CA TYR A 25 4.90 9.63 13.62
C TYR A 25 4.31 9.95 12.25
N PHE A 26 5.07 9.68 11.18
CA PHE A 26 4.71 9.94 9.80
C PHE A 26 3.30 9.45 9.42
N VAL A 27 2.92 8.23 9.79
CA VAL A 27 1.59 7.68 9.40
C VAL A 27 0.47 8.39 10.14
N SER A 28 0.66 8.81 11.38
CA SER A 28 -0.37 9.59 12.10
C SER A 28 -0.70 10.90 11.37
N HIS A 29 0.31 11.60 10.86
CA HIS A 29 0.15 12.82 10.08
C HIS A 29 -0.45 12.55 8.69
N LEU A 30 -0.08 11.44 8.06
CA LEU A 30 -0.66 11.02 6.79
C LEU A 30 -2.15 10.70 6.95
N SER A 31 -2.53 9.97 8.00
CA SER A 31 -3.92 9.64 8.31
C SER A 31 -4.77 10.88 8.59
N ASP A 32 -4.28 11.79 9.42
CA ASP A 32 -4.92 13.09 9.68
C ASP A 32 -5.07 13.92 8.40
N ALA A 33 -4.09 13.89 7.48
CA ALA A 33 -4.23 14.53 6.18
C ALA A 33 -5.29 13.87 5.30
N PHE A 34 -5.40 12.54 5.30
CA PHE A 34 -6.45 11.82 4.57
C PHE A 34 -7.84 12.13 5.12
N GLU A 35 -8.00 12.19 6.44
CA GLU A 35 -9.25 12.58 7.10
C GLU A 35 -9.69 14.00 6.71
N ARG A 36 -8.77 14.98 6.74
CA ARG A 36 -9.06 16.35 6.29
C ARG A 36 -9.50 16.43 4.84
N HIS A 37 -9.00 15.55 3.97
CA HIS A 37 -9.37 15.51 2.56
C HIS A 37 -10.50 14.52 2.27
N GLN A 38 -11.14 13.96 3.31
CA GLN A 38 -12.26 13.02 3.21
C GLN A 38 -11.94 11.78 2.36
N ILE A 39 -10.67 11.38 2.31
CA ILE A 39 -10.24 10.14 1.64
C ILE A 39 -10.52 8.99 2.61
N LYS A 40 -11.25 7.97 2.16
CA LYS A 40 -11.50 6.77 2.98
C LYS A 40 -10.27 5.87 2.97
N PHE A 41 -9.82 5.43 4.14
CA PHE A 41 -8.64 4.56 4.26
C PHE A 41 -8.78 3.54 5.39
N PHE A 42 -7.98 2.49 5.29
CA PHE A 42 -7.72 1.55 6.37
C PHE A 42 -6.24 1.58 6.74
N ILE A 43 -5.98 1.69 8.03
CA ILE A 43 -4.66 1.49 8.61
C ILE A 43 -4.60 0.06 9.13
N ASP A 44 -3.60 -0.71 8.72
CA ASP A 44 -3.22 -1.88 9.50
C ASP A 44 -2.50 -1.43 10.77
N LYS A 45 -3.25 -1.38 11.89
CA LYS A 45 -2.63 -1.21 13.20
C LYS A 45 -2.13 -2.59 13.60
N ASP A 46 -0.86 -2.88 13.27
CA ASP A 46 -0.05 -4.05 13.67
C ASP A 46 -0.33 -4.51 15.14
N GLU A 47 -0.79 -3.61 16.01
CA GLU A 47 -1.14 -3.84 17.42
C GLU A 47 -2.44 -4.60 17.71
N GLN A 48 -3.30 -4.95 16.74
CA GLN A 48 -4.48 -5.79 17.01
C GLN A 48 -4.12 -7.29 17.16
N ARG A 49 -3.27 -7.61 18.15
CA ARG A 49 -3.08 -8.98 18.65
C ARG A 49 -4.44 -9.61 18.96
N GLY A 50 -4.79 -10.67 18.22
CA GLY A 50 -5.94 -11.52 18.52
C GLY A 50 -7.07 -11.58 17.47
N LYS A 51 -6.98 -10.86 16.34
CA LYS A 51 -7.91 -11.05 15.21
C LYS A 51 -7.34 -12.01 14.16
N ASP A 52 -8.22 -12.84 13.61
CA ASP A 52 -7.90 -13.83 12.58
C ASP A 52 -7.24 -13.16 11.35
N LEU A 53 -6.10 -13.71 10.89
CA LEU A 53 -5.38 -13.37 9.65
C LEU A 53 -6.32 -13.16 8.45
N LYS A 54 -7.43 -13.93 8.42
CA LYS A 54 -8.44 -13.86 7.36
C LYS A 54 -9.10 -12.49 7.24
N HIS A 55 -9.31 -11.78 8.35
CA HIS A 55 -10.04 -10.50 8.33
C HIS A 55 -9.20 -9.35 7.75
N LEU A 56 -7.88 -9.47 7.73
CA LEU A 56 -7.04 -8.38 7.22
C LEU A 56 -6.89 -8.40 5.70
N PHE A 57 -6.71 -9.58 5.10
CA PHE A 57 -6.69 -9.69 3.64
C PHE A 57 -8.00 -9.25 3.00
N VAL A 58 -9.13 -9.34 3.72
CA VAL A 58 -10.42 -8.79 3.29
C VAL A 58 -10.33 -7.28 3.08
N ARG A 59 -9.66 -6.52 3.95
CA ARG A 59 -9.52 -5.07 3.78
C ARG A 59 -8.69 -4.70 2.56
N ILE A 60 -7.66 -5.49 2.27
CA ILE A 60 -6.87 -5.33 1.03
C ILE A 60 -7.73 -5.65 -0.20
N GLU A 61 -8.57 -6.68 -0.13
CA GLU A 61 -9.49 -7.07 -1.23
C GLU A 61 -10.63 -6.06 -1.46
N GLU A 62 -11.08 -5.39 -0.40
CA GLU A 62 -12.11 -4.33 -0.46
C GLU A 62 -11.54 -2.98 -0.93
N SER A 63 -10.21 -2.82 -0.91
CA SER A 63 -9.54 -1.58 -1.31
C SER A 63 -9.29 -1.55 -2.82
N THR A 64 -9.33 -0.34 -3.39
CA THR A 64 -9.04 -0.09 -4.81
C THR A 64 -7.63 0.48 -5.01
N VAL A 65 -7.10 1.15 -3.98
CA VAL A 65 -5.75 1.69 -3.92
C VAL A 65 -5.06 1.17 -2.66
N ALA A 66 -3.76 0.89 -2.72
CA ALA A 66 -2.93 0.61 -1.56
C ALA A 66 -1.63 1.42 -1.60
N LEU A 67 -1.20 1.89 -0.43
CA LEU A 67 0.12 2.48 -0.22
C LEU A 67 1.03 1.44 0.42
N ALA A 68 2.09 1.06 -0.29
CA ALA A 68 3.18 0.25 0.27
C ALA A 68 4.25 1.20 0.82
N ILE A 69 4.21 1.48 2.12
CA ILE A 69 5.07 2.48 2.78
C ILE A 69 6.34 1.81 3.30
N PHE A 70 7.33 1.70 2.43
CA PHE A 70 8.62 1.11 2.72
C PHE A 70 9.44 2.03 3.63
N SER A 71 9.97 1.43 4.70
CA SER A 71 10.95 2.02 5.62
C SER A 71 11.98 0.95 5.95
N THR A 72 13.09 1.32 6.59
CA THR A 72 14.14 0.36 6.93
C THR A 72 13.66 -0.83 7.76
N GLY A 73 12.69 -0.63 8.66
CA GLY A 73 12.13 -1.68 9.52
C GLY A 73 10.91 -2.39 8.93
N TYR A 74 10.45 -2.01 7.74
CA TYR A 74 9.37 -2.69 7.03
C TYR A 74 9.55 -4.22 6.92
N PRO A 75 10.72 -4.74 6.51
CA PRO A 75 10.89 -6.18 6.32
C PRO A 75 11.19 -6.93 7.63
N GLU A 76 11.12 -6.27 8.79
CA GLU A 76 11.18 -6.95 10.10
C GLU A 76 9.82 -7.60 10.44
N SER A 77 8.73 -7.12 9.84
CA SER A 77 7.39 -7.66 10.06
C SER A 77 7.05 -8.70 8.99
N ARG A 78 6.99 -9.98 9.39
CA ARG A 78 6.45 -11.07 8.55
C ARG A 78 5.08 -10.70 7.97
N TRP A 79 4.29 -9.99 8.77
CA TRP A 79 2.95 -9.59 8.43
C TRP A 79 2.93 -8.58 7.28
N CYS A 80 3.65 -7.45 7.39
CA CYS A 80 3.75 -6.46 6.32
C CYS A 80 4.21 -7.10 5.00
N MET A 81 5.13 -8.07 5.08
CA MET A 81 5.64 -8.82 3.94
C MET A 81 4.60 -9.76 3.30
N ASP A 82 3.78 -10.45 4.11
CA ASP A 82 2.70 -11.31 3.62
C ASP A 82 1.55 -10.47 3.01
N GLU A 83 1.28 -9.27 3.55
CA GLU A 83 0.37 -8.30 2.93
C GLU A 83 0.87 -7.81 1.58
N LEU A 84 2.16 -7.49 1.45
CA LEU A 84 2.77 -7.09 0.18
C LEU A 84 2.58 -8.15 -0.91
N VAL A 85 2.71 -9.43 -0.55
CA VAL A 85 2.45 -10.55 -1.47
C VAL A 85 0.98 -10.56 -1.92
N LYS A 86 0.04 -10.31 -0.99
CA LYS A 86 -1.38 -10.20 -1.34
C LYS A 86 -1.65 -9.01 -2.26
N MET A 87 -1.08 -7.85 -1.96
CA MET A 87 -1.21 -6.65 -2.79
C MET A 87 -0.66 -6.87 -4.19
N LYS A 88 0.52 -7.49 -4.32
CA LYS A 88 1.08 -7.90 -5.62
C LYS A 88 0.10 -8.78 -6.40
N LYS A 89 -0.44 -9.82 -5.76
CA LYS A 89 -1.40 -10.73 -6.40
C LYS A 89 -2.65 -9.99 -6.90
N LEU A 90 -3.19 -9.04 -6.14
CA LEU A 90 -4.35 -8.24 -6.54
C LEU A 90 -4.00 -7.24 -7.64
N ALA A 91 -2.80 -6.66 -7.60
CA ALA A 91 -2.29 -5.77 -8.64
C ALA A 91 -2.11 -6.48 -9.98
N ASP A 92 -1.56 -7.71 -9.97
CA ASP A 92 -1.45 -8.54 -11.17
C ASP A 92 -2.82 -8.84 -11.80
N GLN A 93 -3.86 -8.94 -10.96
CA GLN A 93 -5.25 -9.13 -11.37
C GLN A 93 -5.96 -7.83 -11.77
N ARG A 94 -5.25 -6.67 -11.73
CA ARG A 94 -5.82 -5.33 -11.95
C ARG A 94 -6.99 -4.99 -11.02
N LYS A 95 -7.00 -5.57 -9.81
CA LYS A 95 -8.02 -5.32 -8.78
C LYS A 95 -7.59 -4.28 -7.74
N LEU A 96 -6.29 -4.00 -7.68
CA LEU A 96 -5.72 -3.07 -6.70
C LEU A 96 -4.59 -2.28 -7.37
N LEU A 97 -4.68 -0.96 -7.33
CA LEU A 97 -3.55 -0.11 -7.70
C LEU A 97 -2.64 0.08 -6.49
N VAL A 98 -1.34 -0.16 -6.64
CA VAL A 98 -0.38 -0.07 -5.53
C VAL A 98 0.59 1.06 -5.82
N ILE A 99 0.68 2.02 -4.90
CA ILE A 99 1.61 3.15 -4.95
C ILE A 99 2.73 2.89 -3.94
N PRO A 100 3.97 2.66 -4.39
CA PRO A 100 5.10 2.51 -3.47
C PRO A 100 5.53 3.87 -2.92
N ILE A 101 5.68 3.95 -1.59
CA ILE A 101 6.13 5.12 -0.85
C ILE A 101 7.45 4.77 -0.16
N PHE A 102 8.54 5.42 -0.53
CA PHE A 102 9.88 5.17 0.01
C PHE A 102 10.21 6.19 1.09
N TYR A 103 9.92 5.83 2.35
CA TYR A 103 10.17 6.69 3.50
C TYR A 103 11.59 6.48 4.03
N LYS A 104 12.49 7.43 3.72
CA LYS A 104 13.90 7.43 4.17
C LYS A 104 14.62 6.09 3.90
N VAL A 105 14.31 5.52 2.73
CA VAL A 105 14.91 4.29 2.20
C VAL A 105 15.05 4.42 0.69
N ALA A 106 16.13 3.91 0.11
CA ALA A 106 16.31 3.93 -1.33
C ALA A 106 15.42 2.86 -2.00
N ALA A 107 14.73 3.22 -3.08
CA ALA A 107 13.93 2.27 -3.85
C ALA A 107 14.76 1.06 -4.33
N ARG A 108 16.02 1.30 -4.70
CA ARG A 108 16.98 0.26 -5.05
C ARG A 108 17.18 -0.76 -3.93
N ASP A 109 17.36 -0.29 -2.69
CA ASP A 109 17.58 -1.16 -1.54
C ASP A 109 16.35 -2.02 -1.24
N VAL A 110 15.14 -1.50 -1.46
CA VAL A 110 13.90 -2.26 -1.36
C VAL A 110 13.84 -3.33 -2.46
N ARG A 111 14.11 -2.94 -3.71
CA ARG A 111 14.01 -3.81 -4.91
C ARG A 111 15.03 -4.93 -4.92
N GLU A 112 16.27 -4.64 -4.52
CA GLU A 112 17.40 -5.58 -4.55
C GLU A 112 17.64 -6.23 -3.18
N GLN A 113 16.89 -5.84 -2.15
CA GLN A 113 17.07 -6.27 -0.75
C GLN A 113 18.52 -6.07 -0.29
N THR A 114 19.03 -4.84 -0.48
CA THR A 114 20.38 -4.40 -0.12
C THR A 114 20.36 -3.32 0.98
N GLY A 115 21.55 -2.95 1.47
CA GLY A 115 21.70 -1.96 2.53
C GLY A 115 20.97 -2.38 3.82
N LYS A 116 20.61 -1.38 4.64
CA LYS A 116 19.94 -1.64 5.94
C LYS A 116 18.58 -2.32 5.77
N PHE A 117 17.85 -2.02 4.70
CA PHE A 117 16.60 -2.70 4.38
C PHE A 117 16.86 -4.20 4.14
N GLY A 118 17.86 -4.51 3.32
CA GLY A 118 18.33 -5.87 3.04
C GLY A 118 18.75 -6.63 4.28
N ASP A 119 19.55 -6.01 5.16
CA ASP A 119 19.98 -6.64 6.42
C ASP A 119 18.79 -7.09 7.27
N ASN A 120 17.79 -6.21 7.40
CA ASN A 120 16.55 -6.51 8.12
C ASN A 120 15.74 -7.61 7.43
N PHE A 121 15.63 -7.58 6.10
CA PHE A 121 14.97 -8.62 5.31
C PHE A 121 15.64 -9.99 5.49
N TRP A 122 16.96 -10.08 5.37
CA TRP A 122 17.68 -11.34 5.50
C TRP A 122 17.68 -11.87 6.93
N ASN A 123 17.55 -11.00 7.93
CA ASN A 123 17.32 -11.43 9.31
C ASN A 123 15.95 -12.12 9.47
N LEU A 124 14.87 -11.56 8.92
CA LEU A 124 13.56 -12.22 8.89
C LEU A 124 13.60 -13.55 8.10
N ALA A 125 14.34 -13.57 6.99
CA ALA A 125 14.45 -14.73 6.11
C ALA A 125 15.05 -15.97 6.80
N LYS A 126 15.93 -15.81 7.79
CA LYS A 126 16.57 -16.93 8.53
C LYS A 126 15.56 -17.88 9.18
N ALA A 127 14.39 -17.38 9.58
CA ALA A 127 13.33 -18.15 10.21
C ALA A 127 12.17 -18.52 9.26
N SER A 128 12.36 -18.33 7.95
CA SER A 128 11.31 -18.43 6.93
C SER A 128 11.61 -19.53 5.91
N SER A 129 10.57 -20.07 5.27
CA SER A 129 10.75 -21.10 4.24
C SER A 129 11.26 -20.48 2.93
N GLY A 130 11.98 -21.27 2.12
CA GLY A 130 12.47 -20.82 0.82
C GLY A 130 11.36 -20.35 -0.12
N GLU A 131 10.19 -20.99 -0.08
CA GLU A 131 9.02 -20.55 -0.85
C GLU A 131 8.49 -19.18 -0.40
N GLN A 132 8.45 -18.95 0.92
CA GLN A 132 8.00 -17.67 1.46
C GLN A 132 8.98 -16.54 1.11
N ILE A 133 10.28 -16.79 1.26
CA ILE A 133 11.33 -15.83 0.87
C ILE A 133 11.19 -15.48 -0.62
N LYS A 134 10.97 -16.49 -1.48
CA LYS A 134 10.77 -16.27 -2.92
C LYS A 134 9.58 -15.33 -3.19
N LYS A 135 8.42 -15.59 -2.58
CA LYS A 135 7.22 -14.75 -2.74
C LYS A 135 7.46 -13.32 -2.29
N TRP A 136 8.15 -13.13 -1.16
CA TRP A 136 8.50 -11.81 -0.65
C TRP A 136 9.42 -11.04 -1.58
N LYS A 137 10.48 -11.69 -2.09
CA LYS A 137 11.39 -11.06 -3.06
C LYS A 137 10.65 -10.64 -4.33
N GLU A 138 9.84 -11.52 -4.91
CA GLU A 138 9.05 -11.20 -6.10
C GLU A 138 8.08 -10.03 -5.87
N ALA A 139 7.48 -9.95 -4.68
CA ALA A 139 6.58 -8.86 -4.34
C ALA A 139 7.33 -7.53 -4.14
N LEU A 140 8.46 -7.54 -3.42
CA LEU A 140 9.32 -6.36 -3.26
C LEU A 140 9.81 -5.86 -4.61
N GLU A 141 10.37 -6.74 -5.45
CA GLU A 141 10.88 -6.39 -6.76
C GLU A 141 9.79 -5.77 -7.64
N CYS A 142 8.64 -6.44 -7.77
CA CYS A 142 7.56 -6.00 -8.64
C CYS A 142 6.88 -4.70 -8.18
N ILE A 143 6.66 -4.53 -6.87
CA ILE A 143 5.97 -3.33 -6.35
C ILE A 143 6.90 -2.13 -6.31
N SER A 144 8.18 -2.30 -5.94
CA SER A 144 9.12 -1.19 -5.85
C SER A 144 9.66 -0.69 -7.19
N ASP A 145 9.52 -1.47 -8.27
CA ASP A 145 9.89 -1.03 -9.62
C ASP A 145 8.85 -0.09 -10.27
N LYS A 146 7.66 0.03 -9.66
CA LYS A 146 6.63 0.98 -10.11
C LYS A 146 7.03 2.42 -9.76
N MET A 147 6.54 3.37 -10.55
CA MET A 147 6.66 4.79 -10.20
C MET A 147 6.03 5.05 -8.83
N GLY A 148 6.80 5.65 -7.93
CA GLY A 148 6.41 5.92 -6.55
C GLY A 148 6.92 7.25 -6.05
N LEU A 149 6.67 7.53 -4.78
CA LEU A 149 7.08 8.77 -4.12
C LEU A 149 8.19 8.47 -3.12
N SER A 150 9.21 9.31 -3.06
CA SER A 150 10.38 9.09 -2.19
C SER A 150 10.65 10.28 -1.28
N LEU A 151 10.88 10.01 0.00
CA LEU A 151 11.32 11.00 0.99
C LEU A 151 12.80 10.76 1.32
N GLY A 152 13.64 11.73 1.01
CA GLY A 152 15.04 11.75 1.44
C GLY A 152 15.23 12.32 2.85
N ASP A 153 16.43 12.14 3.42
CA ASP A 153 16.73 12.53 4.81
C ASP A 153 16.62 14.03 5.11
N LYS A 154 16.78 14.88 4.09
CA LYS A 154 16.72 16.35 4.22
C LYS A 154 15.43 16.95 3.64
N SER A 155 14.40 16.13 3.49
CA SER A 155 13.11 16.53 2.94
C SER A 155 12.06 16.76 4.03
N SER A 156 11.11 17.66 3.77
CA SER A 156 10.00 17.98 4.65
C SER A 156 8.94 16.87 4.61
N GLU A 157 8.71 16.19 5.75
CA GLU A 157 7.63 15.21 5.87
C GLU A 157 6.26 15.85 5.62
N ALA A 158 6.06 17.11 6.01
CA ALA A 158 4.80 17.82 5.80
C ALA A 158 4.49 18.02 4.31
N ASP A 159 5.50 18.35 3.50
CA ASP A 159 5.31 18.53 2.05
C ASP A 159 5.15 17.19 1.35
N PHE A 160 5.86 16.16 1.82
CA PHE A 160 5.70 14.80 1.34
C PHE A 160 4.31 14.22 1.61
N VAL A 161 3.73 14.47 2.79
CA VAL A 161 2.34 14.10 3.09
C VAL A 161 1.38 14.77 2.10
N LYS A 162 1.55 16.06 1.81
CA LYS A 162 0.72 16.76 0.81
C LYS A 162 0.88 16.15 -0.58
N GLU A 163 2.10 15.77 -0.95
CA GLU A 163 2.39 15.11 -2.23
C GLU A 163 1.68 13.77 -2.36
N ILE A 164 1.73 12.93 -1.31
CA ILE A 164 1.02 11.64 -1.27
C ILE A 164 -0.49 11.84 -1.40
N VAL A 165 -1.07 12.78 -0.66
CA VAL A 165 -2.52 13.07 -0.75
C VAL A 165 -2.91 13.47 -2.16
N LYS A 166 -2.15 14.37 -2.80
CA LYS A 166 -2.40 14.80 -4.19
C LYS A 166 -2.32 13.63 -5.17
N GLU A 167 -1.31 12.78 -5.01
CA GLU A 167 -1.12 11.62 -5.89
C GLU A 167 -2.27 10.62 -5.74
N VAL A 168 -2.72 10.36 -4.52
CA VAL A 168 -3.87 9.49 -4.26
C VAL A 168 -5.15 10.08 -4.85
N GLN A 169 -5.41 11.38 -4.68
CA GLN A 169 -6.55 12.04 -5.30
C GLN A 169 -6.53 11.94 -6.84
N ARG A 170 -5.35 12.14 -7.46
CA ARG A 170 -5.16 12.00 -8.91
C ARG A 170 -5.47 10.58 -9.38
N VAL A 171 -4.96 9.58 -8.66
CA VAL A 171 -5.21 8.17 -8.96
C VAL A 171 -6.70 7.82 -8.82
N MET A 172 -7.36 8.23 -7.73
CA MET A 172 -8.79 7.96 -7.53
C MET A 172 -9.64 8.60 -8.63
N ALA A 173 -9.35 9.84 -9.01
CA ALA A 173 -10.05 10.50 -10.11
C ALA A 173 -9.89 9.74 -11.44
N THR A 174 -8.69 9.22 -11.70
CA THR A 174 -8.43 8.42 -12.91
C THR A 174 -9.25 7.13 -12.93
N ILE A 175 -9.35 6.44 -11.78
CA ILE A 175 -10.17 5.23 -11.65
C ILE A 175 -11.64 5.57 -11.92
N GLU A 176 -12.18 6.64 -11.33
CA GLU A 176 -13.56 7.08 -11.56
C GLU A 176 -13.85 7.31 -13.06
N PHE A 177 -12.95 7.99 -13.78
CA PHE A 177 -13.09 8.19 -15.23
C PHE A 177 -13.09 6.88 -16.02
N GLU A 178 -12.17 5.96 -15.73
CA GLU A 178 -12.11 4.65 -16.39
C GLU A 178 -13.38 3.81 -16.15
N GLU A 179 -13.98 3.93 -14.97
CA GLU A 179 -15.25 3.27 -14.66
C GLU A 179 -16.38 3.85 -15.49
N GLU A 180 -16.51 5.16 -15.59
CA GLU A 180 -17.56 5.82 -16.36
C GLU A 180 -17.52 5.46 -17.86
N GLU A 181 -16.34 5.47 -18.48
CA GLU A 181 -16.19 5.09 -19.90
C GLU A 181 -16.60 3.64 -20.15
N ASN A 182 -16.21 2.72 -19.28
CA ASN A 182 -16.58 1.30 -19.37
C ASN A 182 -18.11 1.10 -19.25
N HIS A 183 -18.79 1.90 -18.41
CA HIS A 183 -20.26 1.85 -18.30
C HIS A 183 -20.97 2.44 -19.52
N LEU A 184 -20.42 3.49 -20.15
CA LEU A 184 -20.96 4.07 -21.39
C LEU A 184 -20.75 3.19 -22.61
N GLY A 185 -19.60 2.51 -22.72
CA GLY A 185 -19.31 1.57 -23.82
C GLY A 185 -20.25 0.37 -23.84
N ASN A 186 -20.56 -0.21 -22.68
CA ASN A 186 -21.48 -1.34 -22.57
C ASN A 186 -22.95 -0.99 -22.85
N LYS A 187 -23.36 0.28 -22.70
CA LYS A 187 -24.73 0.73 -23.05
C LYS A 187 -24.94 0.95 -24.55
N LYS A 188 -23.87 1.16 -25.33
CA LYS A 188 -23.94 1.34 -26.80
C LYS A 188 -23.89 0.02 -27.58
N ALA A 189 -23.54 -1.08 -26.91
CA ALA A 189 -23.42 -2.41 -27.51
C ALA A 189 -24.67 -3.30 -27.29
N LYS A 190 -25.79 -2.70 -26.87
CA LYS A 190 -27.07 -3.37 -26.59
C LYS A 190 -28.19 -2.64 -27.33
#